data_AF-A0A975K5I7-F1
#
_entry.id   AF-A0A975K5I7-F1
#
_cell.length_a   1.000
_cell.length_b   1.000
_cell.length_c   1.000
_cell.angle_alpha   90.00
_cell.angle_beta   90.00
_cell.angle_gamma   90.00
#
_symmetry.space_group_name_H-M   'P 1'
#
loop_
_entity.id
_entity.type
_entity.pdbx_description
1 polymer ?
#
loop_
_entity_poly.entity_id
_entity_poly.type
_entity_poly.pdbx_seq_one_letter_code
_entity_poly.pdbx_strand_id
1 'polypeptide(L)'
;MTARFRLSSPPVNEVAFSAVMGPVNPALLPSYALDLFDVAGTHRFFADRFPGVERQVPVGQMEVAGMLGAPPVLLDEGRGISPRWWFVSEDRSEVLQLQDRFWSYNWRREQPFSSEAYPGFDDISARAISTVETLWKASEAISKQTPVPAGCELMYSNLILMQDDVGNARRISDFLAFYSSTDTINKMGWNLSWNETIGDSEAAMLRFKAGLGGFLHDDSAQVIPVLQLQFVAGRQVSTWEEAFSFYNVAHEYIIKRFNELTTEAAKKEWNA
;
A
#
# COMPACT_ATOMS: atom_id res chain seq x y z
N MET A 1 21.01 24.05 -11.72
CA MET A 1 21.06 24.00 -10.24
C MET A 1 20.59 22.60 -9.87
N THR A 2 21.50 21.68 -9.57
CA THR A 2 21.16 20.28 -9.26
C THR A 2 20.56 20.24 -7.85
N ALA A 3 19.27 19.91 -7.73
CA ALA A 3 18.65 19.66 -6.45
C ALA A 3 19.41 18.53 -5.75
N ARG A 4 19.93 18.77 -4.55
CA ARG A 4 20.57 17.75 -3.72
C ARG A 4 19.47 16.94 -3.05
N PHE A 5 19.44 15.64 -3.27
CA PHE A 5 18.46 14.73 -2.69
C PHE A 5 19.00 14.20 -1.37
N ARG A 6 18.87 14.98 -0.29
CA ARG A 6 19.21 14.47 1.05
C ARG A 6 18.07 13.58 1.57
N LEU A 7 18.28 12.27 1.56
CA LEU A 7 17.38 11.29 2.18
C LEU A 7 17.55 11.31 3.71
N SER A 8 17.04 12.33 4.41
CA SER A 8 17.07 12.37 5.88
C SER A 8 16.00 11.50 6.55
N SER A 9 15.33 10.63 5.80
CA SER A 9 14.20 9.81 6.26
C SER A 9 14.20 8.45 5.57
N PRO A 10 13.53 7.44 6.15
CA PRO A 10 13.32 6.14 5.52
C PRO A 10 12.80 6.28 4.07
N PRO A 11 13.20 5.39 3.15
CA PRO A 11 12.84 5.46 1.72
C PRO A 11 11.37 5.13 1.44
N VAL A 12 10.51 5.18 2.47
CA VAL A 12 9.09 4.88 2.38
C VAL A 12 8.43 5.90 1.47
N ASN A 13 7.89 5.41 0.36
CA ASN A 13 7.17 6.22 -0.61
C ASN A 13 5.66 6.10 -0.43
N GLU A 14 5.17 4.94 -0.03
CA GLU A 14 3.75 4.68 0.18
C GLU A 14 3.53 3.62 1.26
N VAL A 15 2.49 3.85 2.08
CA VAL A 15 1.97 2.88 3.04
C VAL A 15 0.47 2.74 2.79
N ALA A 16 0.01 1.51 2.58
CA ALA A 16 -1.40 1.25 2.32
C ALA A 16 -1.98 0.19 3.25
N PHE A 17 -3.17 0.46 3.73
CA PHE A 17 -4.02 -0.45 4.47
C PHE A 17 -5.15 -0.85 3.53
N SER A 18 -5.49 -2.12 3.46
CA SER A 18 -6.55 -2.57 2.56
C SER A 18 -7.29 -3.76 3.14
N ALA A 19 -8.58 -3.84 2.82
CA ALA A 19 -9.44 -4.93 3.23
C ALA A 19 -10.42 -5.26 2.10
N VAL A 20 -10.62 -6.57 1.91
CA VAL A 20 -11.70 -7.09 1.06
C VAL A 20 -12.86 -7.45 1.96
N MET A 21 -14.06 -6.99 1.60
CA MET A 21 -15.28 -7.30 2.31
C MET A 21 -15.75 -8.69 1.93
N GLY A 22 -16.31 -9.43 2.88
CA GLY A 22 -16.95 -10.68 2.55
C GLY A 22 -17.87 -11.19 3.63
N PRO A 23 -18.79 -12.09 3.26
CA PRO A 23 -19.69 -12.66 4.23
C PRO A 23 -18.90 -13.57 5.17
N VAL A 24 -19.08 -13.37 6.49
CA VAL A 24 -18.59 -14.32 7.51
C VAL A 24 -19.27 -15.69 7.34
N ASN A 25 -20.46 -15.70 6.74
CA ASN A 25 -21.25 -16.89 6.44
C ASN A 25 -21.82 -16.79 5.02
N PRO A 26 -21.55 -17.74 4.10
CA PRO A 26 -22.07 -17.73 2.72
C PRO A 26 -23.60 -17.61 2.60
N ALA A 27 -24.35 -17.91 3.67
CA ALA A 27 -25.80 -17.74 3.73
C ALA A 27 -26.26 -16.29 4.03
N LEU A 28 -25.35 -15.40 4.42
CA LEU A 28 -25.64 -14.00 4.68
C LEU A 28 -25.44 -13.16 3.40
N LEU A 29 -26.14 -12.02 3.37
CA LEU A 29 -25.97 -11.06 2.30
C LEU A 29 -24.50 -10.64 2.18
N PRO A 30 -23.98 -10.47 0.95
CA PRO A 30 -22.64 -9.95 0.72
C PRO A 30 -22.44 -8.63 1.46
N SER A 31 -21.25 -8.49 2.06
CA SER A 31 -20.85 -7.26 2.72
C SER A 31 -20.17 -6.34 1.71
N TYR A 32 -20.58 -5.08 1.66
CA TYR A 32 -20.14 -4.10 0.67
C TYR A 32 -19.48 -2.90 1.34
N ALA A 33 -18.37 -2.42 0.78
CA ALA A 33 -17.69 -1.20 1.20
C ALA A 33 -18.26 0.06 0.50
N LEU A 34 -18.95 -0.10 -0.63
CA LEU A 34 -19.47 1.03 -1.40
C LEU A 34 -20.79 0.66 -2.08
N ASP A 35 -21.81 1.48 -1.92
CA ASP A 35 -23.00 1.41 -2.77
C ASP A 35 -22.69 2.07 -4.12
N LEU A 36 -22.63 1.26 -5.18
CA LEU A 36 -22.30 1.73 -6.53
C LEU A 36 -23.35 2.67 -7.12
N PHE A 37 -24.58 2.67 -6.60
CA PHE A 37 -25.64 3.57 -7.04
C PHE A 37 -25.58 4.93 -6.34
N ASP A 38 -24.85 5.04 -5.22
CA ASP A 38 -24.74 6.28 -4.45
C ASP A 38 -23.31 6.58 -3.97
N VAL A 39 -22.38 6.60 -4.93
CA VAL A 39 -20.98 7.00 -4.69
C VAL A 39 -20.91 8.43 -4.14
N ALA A 40 -21.74 9.33 -4.66
CA ALA A 40 -21.78 10.73 -4.22
C ALA A 40 -22.29 10.85 -2.77
N GLY A 41 -23.32 10.08 -2.38
CA GLY A 41 -23.81 10.02 -1.01
C GLY A 41 -22.75 9.50 -0.05
N THR A 42 -22.00 8.47 -0.45
CA THR A 42 -20.86 7.96 0.33
C THR A 42 -19.76 9.01 0.46
N HIS A 43 -19.38 9.67 -0.65
CA HIS A 43 -18.32 10.68 -0.68
C HIS A 43 -18.60 11.86 0.27
N ARG A 44 -19.85 12.26 0.47
CA ARG A 44 -20.21 13.34 1.41
C ARG A 44 -19.72 13.12 2.83
N PHE A 45 -19.56 11.87 3.27
CA PHE A 45 -19.00 11.55 4.59
C PHE A 45 -17.49 11.77 4.68
N PHE A 46 -16.82 11.82 3.53
CA PHE A 46 -15.36 11.93 3.40
C PHE A 46 -14.91 13.27 2.81
N ALA A 47 -15.83 14.09 2.28
CA ALA A 47 -15.54 15.26 1.48
C ALA A 47 -14.67 16.32 2.18
N ASP A 48 -14.78 16.46 3.51
CA ASP A 48 -13.98 17.40 4.29
C ASP A 48 -12.48 17.07 4.24
N ARG A 49 -12.13 15.79 4.13
CA ARG A 49 -10.75 15.30 4.09
C ARG A 49 -10.28 14.93 2.69
N PHE A 50 -11.21 14.42 1.88
CA PHE A 50 -10.95 13.94 0.53
C PHE A 50 -11.86 14.66 -0.47
N PRO A 51 -11.62 15.96 -0.75
CA PRO A 51 -12.48 16.72 -1.65
C PRO A 51 -12.38 16.23 -3.11
N GLY A 52 -11.26 15.64 -3.50
CA GLY A 52 -11.05 15.10 -4.85
C GLY A 52 -11.73 13.75 -5.04
N VAL A 53 -12.28 13.52 -6.24
CA VAL A 53 -12.87 12.23 -6.65
C VAL A 53 -12.35 11.84 -8.02
N GLU A 54 -11.77 10.64 -8.12
CA GLU A 54 -11.26 10.09 -9.37
C GLU A 54 -11.84 8.68 -9.60
N ARG A 55 -12.21 8.38 -10.85
CA ARG A 55 -12.61 7.02 -11.24
C ARG A 55 -11.40 6.27 -11.78
N GLN A 56 -11.17 5.07 -11.27
CA GLN A 56 -10.01 4.26 -11.60
C GLN A 56 -10.41 2.87 -12.11
N VAL A 57 -9.45 2.22 -12.75
CA VAL A 57 -9.59 0.80 -13.10
C VAL A 57 -9.78 -0.04 -11.84
N PRO A 58 -10.64 -1.06 -11.90
CA PRO A 58 -10.98 -1.90 -10.77
C PRO A 58 -9.80 -2.77 -10.34
N VAL A 59 -9.80 -3.15 -9.06
CA VAL A 59 -8.90 -4.18 -8.54
C VAL A 59 -9.65 -5.51 -8.53
N GLY A 60 -9.03 -6.55 -9.12
CA GLY A 60 -9.63 -7.88 -9.19
C GLY A 60 -9.51 -8.67 -7.90
N GLN A 61 -8.35 -8.61 -7.24
CA GLN A 61 -8.05 -9.37 -6.03
C GLN A 61 -6.98 -8.65 -5.21
N MET A 62 -7.02 -8.86 -3.89
CA MET A 62 -5.90 -8.54 -3.00
C MET A 62 -4.75 -9.51 -3.25
N GLU A 63 -3.51 -9.05 -3.07
CA GLU A 63 -2.36 -9.78 -3.56
C GLU A 63 -2.02 -11.04 -2.74
N VAL A 64 -1.88 -10.89 -1.42
CA VAL A 64 -1.51 -11.93 -0.46
C VAL A 64 -2.73 -12.53 0.22
N ALA A 65 -3.67 -11.71 0.68
CA ALA A 65 -4.92 -12.19 1.26
C ALA A 65 -5.68 -13.06 0.24
N GLY A 66 -5.61 -12.70 -1.04
CA GLY A 66 -6.15 -13.51 -2.13
C GLY A 66 -5.50 -14.89 -2.26
N MET A 67 -4.17 -14.99 -2.08
CA MET A 67 -3.45 -16.28 -2.05
C MET A 67 -3.84 -17.14 -0.84
N LEU A 68 -4.21 -16.50 0.27
CA LEU A 68 -4.68 -17.15 1.49
C LEU A 68 -6.19 -17.49 1.44
N GLY A 69 -6.83 -17.33 0.28
CA GLY A 69 -8.24 -17.70 0.08
C GLY A 69 -9.24 -16.63 0.51
N ALA A 70 -8.81 -15.38 0.74
CA ALA A 70 -9.76 -14.28 0.86
C ALA A 70 -10.59 -14.17 -0.44
N PRO A 71 -11.88 -13.78 -0.35
CA PRO A 71 -12.72 -13.68 -1.52
C PRO A 71 -12.15 -12.67 -2.55
N PRO A 72 -12.44 -12.85 -3.84
CA PRO A 72 -12.05 -11.87 -4.84
C PRO A 72 -12.77 -10.53 -4.60
N VAL A 73 -12.11 -9.45 -5.01
CA VAL A 73 -12.68 -8.09 -4.92
C VAL A 73 -13.73 -7.89 -6.01
N LEU A 74 -13.48 -8.44 -7.21
CA LEU A 74 -14.45 -8.48 -8.29
C LEU A 74 -15.25 -9.79 -8.23
N LEU A 75 -16.57 -9.66 -8.21
CA LEU A 75 -17.48 -10.75 -8.54
C LEU A 75 -18.19 -10.43 -9.85
N ASP A 76 -18.19 -11.39 -10.76
CA ASP A 76 -19.05 -11.34 -11.94
C ASP A 76 -20.46 -11.82 -11.56
N GLU A 77 -21.22 -10.95 -10.90
CA GLU A 77 -22.62 -11.22 -10.52
C GLU A 77 -23.62 -10.76 -11.60
N GLY A 78 -23.18 -10.59 -12.86
CA GLY A 78 -24.02 -10.01 -13.92
C GLY A 78 -24.34 -8.52 -13.73
N ARG A 79 -23.80 -7.88 -12.68
CA ARG A 79 -23.86 -6.42 -12.45
C ARG A 79 -22.77 -5.63 -13.21
N GLY A 80 -21.93 -6.35 -13.96
CA GLY A 80 -20.76 -5.79 -14.60
C GLY A 80 -19.60 -5.58 -13.63
N ILE A 81 -18.52 -5.02 -14.16
CA ILE A 81 -17.29 -4.79 -13.39
C ILE A 81 -17.42 -3.48 -12.61
N SER A 82 -17.55 -3.59 -11.28
CA SER A 82 -17.61 -2.42 -10.39
C SER A 82 -16.37 -1.54 -10.57
N PRO A 83 -16.51 -0.24 -10.90
CA PRO A 83 -15.37 0.67 -10.93
C PRO A 83 -14.78 0.84 -9.53
N ARG A 84 -13.49 1.21 -9.48
CA ARG A 84 -12.84 1.69 -8.26
C ARG A 84 -12.89 3.21 -8.22
N TRP A 85 -13.23 3.77 -7.08
CA TRP A 85 -13.27 5.19 -6.83
C TRP A 85 -12.16 5.58 -5.88
N TRP A 86 -11.44 6.63 -6.20
CA TRP A 86 -10.45 7.24 -5.33
C TRP A 86 -11.03 8.54 -4.80
N PHE A 87 -11.09 8.67 -3.49
CA PHE A 87 -11.28 9.93 -2.80
C PHE A 87 -9.91 10.42 -2.37
N VAL A 88 -9.53 11.60 -2.84
CA VAL A 88 -8.15 12.11 -2.79
C VAL A 88 -8.11 13.37 -1.93
N SER A 89 -7.13 13.45 -1.02
CA SER A 89 -6.90 14.65 -0.21
C SER A 89 -6.49 15.84 -1.08
N GLU A 90 -6.62 17.04 -0.55
CA GLU A 90 -6.27 18.28 -1.27
C GLU A 90 -4.79 18.30 -1.70
N ASP A 91 -3.90 17.82 -0.84
CA ASP A 91 -2.46 17.67 -1.08
C ASP A 91 -2.07 16.38 -1.81
N ARG A 92 -3.06 15.54 -2.17
CA ARG A 92 -2.91 14.25 -2.87
C ARG A 92 -2.02 13.22 -2.16
N SER A 93 -1.62 13.48 -0.91
CA SER A 93 -0.79 12.60 -0.09
C SER A 93 -1.60 11.43 0.47
N GLU A 94 -2.93 11.56 0.52
CA GLU A 94 -3.83 10.53 1.00
C GLU A 94 -4.84 10.13 -0.06
N VAL A 95 -5.11 8.83 -0.15
CA VAL A 95 -6.11 8.27 -1.04
C VAL A 95 -6.93 7.22 -0.30
N LEU A 96 -8.23 7.45 -0.21
CA LEU A 96 -9.21 6.44 0.16
C LEU A 96 -9.76 5.80 -1.12
N GLN A 97 -9.53 4.51 -1.29
CA GLN A 97 -10.00 3.73 -2.42
C GLN A 97 -11.19 2.90 -2.00
N LEU A 98 -12.30 3.03 -2.74
CA LEU A 98 -13.50 2.25 -2.53
C LEU A 98 -13.92 1.56 -3.83
N GLN A 99 -14.33 0.32 -3.70
CA GLN A 99 -15.01 -0.48 -4.73
C GLN A 99 -16.02 -1.36 -3.98
N ASP A 100 -17.00 -1.93 -4.68
CA ASP A 100 -18.09 -2.73 -4.10
C ASP A 100 -17.70 -3.55 -2.86
N ARG A 101 -16.64 -4.35 -2.96
CA ARG A 101 -16.11 -5.18 -1.86
C ARG A 101 -14.69 -4.84 -1.43
N PHE A 102 -14.19 -3.64 -1.69
CA PHE A 102 -12.82 -3.28 -1.36
C PHE A 102 -12.73 -1.89 -0.77
N TRP A 103 -11.99 -1.83 0.32
CA TRP A 103 -11.59 -0.61 0.98
C TRP A 103 -10.07 -0.58 1.03
N SER A 104 -9.49 0.59 0.76
CA SER A 104 -8.08 0.81 1.04
C SER A 104 -7.82 2.26 1.38
N TYR A 105 -6.93 2.49 2.32
CA TYR A 105 -6.41 3.79 2.68
C TYR A 105 -4.91 3.82 2.41
N ASN A 106 -4.44 4.79 1.63
CA ASN A 106 -3.05 4.94 1.25
C ASN A 106 -2.56 6.30 1.69
N TRP A 107 -1.43 6.35 2.40
CA TRP A 107 -0.58 7.53 2.42
C TRP A 107 0.53 7.32 1.39
N ARG A 108 0.85 8.35 0.60
CA ARG A 108 1.94 8.34 -0.36
C ARG A 108 2.58 9.72 -0.44
N ARG A 109 3.87 9.74 -0.75
CA ARG A 109 4.55 10.97 -1.17
C ARG A 109 4.00 11.42 -2.50
N GLU A 110 3.56 12.67 -2.61
CA GLU A 110 3.13 13.23 -3.90
C GLU A 110 4.32 13.30 -4.87
N GLN A 111 5.45 13.80 -4.37
CA GLN A 111 6.72 13.83 -5.10
C GLN A 111 7.72 12.88 -4.44
N PRO A 112 8.06 11.75 -5.11
CA PRO A 112 9.13 10.87 -4.66
C PRO A 112 10.43 11.65 -4.48
N PHE A 113 11.19 11.30 -3.44
CA PHE A 113 12.46 11.95 -3.07
C PHE A 113 12.37 13.42 -2.64
N SER A 114 11.17 13.96 -2.43
CA SER A 114 10.98 15.25 -1.77
C SER A 114 11.38 15.19 -0.30
N SER A 115 11.54 16.37 0.32
CA SER A 115 11.82 16.50 1.75
C SER A 115 10.60 16.31 2.66
N GLU A 116 9.46 15.86 2.12
CA GLU A 116 8.27 15.56 2.92
C GLU A 116 8.64 14.52 4.00
N ALA A 117 8.22 14.72 5.24
CA ALA A 117 8.52 13.75 6.28
C ALA A 117 7.55 12.57 6.16
N TYR A 118 8.06 11.33 6.29
CA TYR A 118 7.18 10.18 6.50
C TYR A 118 6.45 10.37 7.84
N PRO A 119 5.11 10.42 7.88
CA PRO A 119 4.37 10.71 9.12
C PRO A 119 4.56 9.66 10.23
N GLY A 120 5.04 8.46 9.88
CA GLY A 120 5.15 7.34 10.80
C GLY A 120 3.93 6.42 10.75
N PHE A 121 4.14 5.16 11.14
CA PHE A 121 3.09 4.14 11.05
C PHE A 121 1.89 4.45 11.95
N ASP A 122 2.14 4.87 13.20
CA ASP A 122 1.07 5.10 14.18
C ASP A 122 0.09 6.19 13.71
N ASP A 123 0.61 7.29 13.16
CA ASP A 123 -0.20 8.40 12.66
C ASP A 123 -1.02 7.99 11.41
N ILE A 124 -0.39 7.29 10.46
CA ILE A 124 -1.09 6.79 9.27
C ILE A 124 -2.13 5.73 9.64
N SER A 125 -1.83 4.84 10.58
CA SER A 125 -2.72 3.79 11.07
C SER A 125 -3.94 4.38 11.79
N ALA A 126 -3.73 5.36 12.69
CA ALA A 126 -4.82 6.07 13.36
C ALA A 126 -5.76 6.77 12.35
N ARG A 127 -5.16 7.41 11.35
CA ARG A 127 -5.90 8.03 10.24
C ARG A 127 -6.68 7.01 9.41
N ALA A 128 -6.11 5.84 9.12
CA ALA A 128 -6.78 4.76 8.40
C ALA A 128 -7.97 4.21 9.20
N ILE A 129 -7.79 3.94 10.50
CA ILE A 129 -8.86 3.47 11.41
C ILE A 129 -10.02 4.48 11.43
N SER A 130 -9.73 5.77 11.56
CA SER A 130 -10.74 6.84 11.49
C SER A 130 -11.55 6.81 10.18
N THR A 131 -10.93 6.46 9.04
CA THR A 131 -11.68 6.32 7.78
C THR A 131 -12.60 5.11 7.76
N VAL A 132 -12.26 4.02 8.47
CA VAL A 132 -13.16 2.86 8.62
C VAL A 132 -14.36 3.22 9.49
N GLU A 133 -14.16 3.96 10.58
CA GLU A 133 -15.28 4.44 11.41
C GLU A 133 -16.23 5.36 10.62
N THR A 134 -15.67 6.19 9.74
CA THR A 134 -16.45 7.04 8.83
C THR A 134 -17.18 6.21 7.79
N LEU A 135 -16.55 5.16 7.27
CA LEU A 135 -17.18 4.19 6.38
C LEU A 135 -18.38 3.50 7.05
N TRP A 136 -18.27 3.10 8.32
CA TRP A 136 -19.40 2.50 9.05
C TRP A 136 -20.59 3.46 9.13
N LYS A 137 -20.35 4.73 9.45
CA LYS A 137 -21.41 5.75 9.49
C LYS A 137 -22.07 5.94 8.13
N ALA A 138 -21.27 5.97 7.05
CA ALA A 138 -21.76 6.09 5.69
C ALA A 138 -22.64 4.88 5.32
N SER A 139 -22.15 3.65 5.54
CA SER A 139 -22.89 2.44 5.21
C SER A 139 -24.14 2.25 6.06
N GLU A 140 -24.11 2.58 7.35
CA GLU A 140 -25.31 2.56 8.19
C GLU A 140 -26.37 3.57 7.72
N ALA A 141 -25.95 4.77 7.27
CA ALA A 141 -26.85 5.78 6.75
C ALA A 141 -27.52 5.33 5.43
N ILE A 142 -26.74 4.76 4.51
CA ILE A 142 -27.15 4.44 3.12
C ILE A 142 -27.81 3.06 3.03
N SER A 143 -27.13 2.00 3.46
CA SER A 143 -27.53 0.61 3.24
C SER A 143 -28.01 -0.12 4.49
N LYS A 144 -27.88 0.49 5.67
CA LYS A 144 -28.19 -0.12 6.98
C LYS A 144 -27.34 -1.38 7.28
N GLN A 145 -26.16 -1.47 6.67
CA GLN A 145 -25.24 -2.59 6.85
C GLN A 145 -23.85 -2.10 7.20
N THR A 146 -23.16 -2.81 8.10
CA THR A 146 -21.77 -2.54 8.42
C THR A 146 -20.87 -3.43 7.55
N PRO A 147 -19.86 -2.86 6.85
CA PRO A 147 -18.89 -3.63 6.12
C PRO A 147 -18.08 -4.54 7.05
N VAL A 148 -17.92 -5.82 6.68
CA VAL A 148 -17.18 -6.82 7.44
C VAL A 148 -16.04 -7.35 6.56
N PRO A 149 -14.78 -7.23 7.01
CA PRO A 149 -13.64 -7.69 6.23
C PRO A 149 -13.55 -9.23 6.27
N ALA A 150 -13.12 -9.81 5.16
CA ALA A 150 -12.80 -11.23 5.00
C ALA A 150 -11.29 -11.46 4.79
N GLY A 151 -10.53 -10.39 4.56
CA GLY A 151 -9.08 -10.40 4.41
C GLY A 151 -8.55 -8.99 4.44
N CYS A 152 -7.31 -8.83 4.90
CA CYS A 152 -6.65 -7.53 4.97
C CYS A 152 -5.19 -7.60 4.55
N GLU A 153 -4.64 -6.48 4.11
CA GLU A 153 -3.24 -6.29 3.73
C GLU A 153 -2.67 -4.95 4.22
N LEU A 154 -1.42 -5.00 4.67
CA LEU A 154 -0.56 -3.85 4.88
C LEU A 154 0.54 -3.86 3.82
N MET A 155 0.66 -2.78 3.07
CA MET A 155 1.71 -2.59 2.06
C MET A 155 2.67 -1.47 2.48
N TYR A 156 3.95 -1.71 2.29
CA TYR A 156 4.98 -0.66 2.19
C TYR A 156 5.59 -0.70 0.79
N SER A 157 5.66 0.45 0.13
CA SER A 157 6.43 0.64 -1.10
C SER A 157 7.54 1.64 -0.81
N ASN A 158 8.78 1.18 -0.95
CA ASN A 158 9.97 2.00 -0.76
C ASN A 158 10.60 2.29 -2.12
N LEU A 159 11.04 3.54 -2.33
CA LEU A 159 11.77 3.95 -3.52
C LEU A 159 13.16 4.44 -3.13
N ILE A 160 14.17 3.88 -3.77
CA ILE A 160 15.58 4.17 -3.50
C ILE A 160 16.23 4.68 -4.79
N LEU A 161 16.89 5.84 -4.72
CA LEU A 161 17.64 6.37 -5.86
C LEU A 161 18.85 5.51 -6.17
N MET A 162 18.99 5.11 -7.43
CA MET A 162 20.16 4.35 -7.92
C MET A 162 21.28 5.26 -8.43
N GLN A 163 21.23 6.54 -8.05
CA GLN A 163 22.24 7.54 -8.31
C GLN A 163 22.50 8.35 -7.03
N ASP A 164 23.74 8.80 -6.82
CA ASP A 164 24.08 9.71 -5.72
C ASP A 164 23.83 11.19 -6.09
N ASP A 165 24.09 12.09 -5.15
CA ASP A 165 23.91 13.55 -5.31
C ASP A 165 24.75 14.18 -6.45
N VAL A 166 25.79 13.49 -6.92
CA VAL A 166 26.66 13.95 -8.02
C VAL A 166 26.42 13.17 -9.32
N GLY A 167 25.44 12.26 -9.32
CA GLY A 167 25.01 11.48 -10.48
C GLY A 167 25.77 10.17 -10.71
N ASN A 168 26.61 9.71 -9.77
CA ASN A 168 27.25 8.41 -9.90
C ASN A 168 26.22 7.29 -9.69
N ALA A 169 26.27 6.26 -10.53
CA ALA A 169 25.43 5.08 -10.36
C ALA A 169 25.78 4.32 -9.07
N ARG A 170 24.75 3.89 -8.35
CA ARG A 170 24.84 3.04 -7.17
C ARG A 170 24.56 1.58 -7.55
N ARG A 171 25.00 0.63 -6.72
CA ARG A 171 24.79 -0.81 -6.93
C ARG A 171 23.64 -1.30 -6.05
N ILE A 172 22.95 -2.35 -6.50
CA ILE A 172 21.92 -3.02 -5.68
C ILE A 172 22.53 -3.52 -4.37
N SER A 173 23.76 -4.04 -4.41
CA SER A 173 24.51 -4.51 -3.24
C SER A 173 24.88 -3.40 -2.26
N ASP A 174 24.78 -2.12 -2.65
CA ASP A 174 24.97 -1.02 -1.70
C ASP A 174 23.75 -0.92 -0.76
N PHE A 175 22.59 -1.44 -1.17
CA PHE A 175 21.33 -1.38 -0.43
C PHE A 175 20.87 -2.72 0.12
N LEU A 176 21.03 -3.82 -0.62
CA LEU A 176 20.53 -5.14 -0.23
C LEU A 176 21.65 -6.04 0.29
N ALA A 177 21.57 -6.43 1.56
CA ALA A 177 22.62 -7.17 2.27
C ALA A 177 22.83 -8.61 1.76
N PHE A 178 21.77 -9.24 1.23
CA PHE A 178 21.81 -10.61 0.72
C PHE A 178 22.26 -10.71 -0.75
N TYR A 179 22.38 -9.57 -1.45
CA TYR A 179 22.70 -9.54 -2.87
C TYR A 179 24.15 -9.10 -3.08
N SER A 180 24.97 -10.00 -3.63
CA SER A 180 26.32 -9.67 -4.09
C SER A 180 26.35 -9.61 -5.62
N SER A 181 26.84 -8.50 -6.16
CA SER A 181 27.19 -8.42 -7.58
C SER A 181 28.52 -7.72 -7.74
N THR A 182 29.38 -8.27 -8.58
CA THR A 182 30.68 -7.67 -8.93
C THR A 182 30.55 -6.50 -9.91
N ASP A 183 29.43 -6.41 -10.63
CA ASP A 183 29.28 -5.46 -11.73
C ASP A 183 28.52 -4.19 -11.30
N THR A 184 29.07 -3.03 -11.67
CA THR A 184 28.36 -1.75 -11.65
C THR A 184 27.37 -1.71 -12.82
N ILE A 185 26.12 -1.45 -12.47
CA ILE A 185 24.89 -1.77 -13.23
C ILE A 185 24.89 -1.27 -14.68
N ASN A 186 24.75 -2.22 -15.61
CA ASN A 186 24.02 -2.09 -16.89
C ASN A 186 22.93 -3.18 -16.95
N LYS A 187 22.19 -3.40 -15.85
CA LYS A 187 21.13 -4.42 -15.77
C LYS A 187 19.77 -3.76 -16.03
N MET A 188 19.10 -4.14 -17.11
CA MET A 188 17.68 -3.82 -17.32
C MET A 188 16.81 -4.97 -16.83
N GLY A 189 15.67 -4.68 -16.19
CA GLY A 189 14.65 -5.68 -15.85
C GLY A 189 15.00 -6.62 -14.70
N TRP A 190 15.90 -6.23 -13.78
CA TRP A 190 16.14 -7.02 -12.57
C TRP A 190 14.90 -7.00 -11.67
N ASN A 191 14.41 -8.18 -11.31
CA ASN A 191 13.28 -8.38 -10.42
C ASN A 191 13.54 -9.60 -9.53
N LEU A 192 13.13 -9.51 -8.27
CA LEU A 192 13.22 -10.57 -7.28
C LEU A 192 11.94 -10.56 -6.46
N SER A 193 11.35 -11.73 -6.21
CA SER A 193 10.20 -11.83 -5.32
C SER A 193 10.13 -13.19 -4.65
N TRP A 194 9.65 -13.23 -3.42
CA TRP A 194 9.30 -14.45 -2.72
C TRP A 194 8.16 -14.21 -1.72
N ASN A 195 7.63 -15.30 -1.19
CA ASN A 195 6.64 -15.29 -0.13
C ASN A 195 7.21 -16.01 1.10
N GLU A 196 6.86 -15.54 2.29
CA GLU A 196 7.23 -16.16 3.56
C GLU A 196 6.08 -16.02 4.57
N THR A 197 6.03 -16.91 5.57
CA THR A 197 4.99 -16.87 6.60
C THR A 197 5.34 -15.84 7.67
N ILE A 198 4.30 -15.19 8.21
CA ILE A 198 4.45 -14.25 9.34
C ILE A 198 4.18 -15.02 10.64
N GLY A 199 5.26 -15.29 11.39
CA GLY A 199 5.22 -16.12 12.60
C GLY A 199 4.99 -17.61 12.29
N ASP A 200 4.48 -18.33 13.27
CA ASP A 200 4.26 -19.79 13.20
C ASP A 200 2.88 -20.17 12.62
N SER A 201 2.09 -19.18 12.16
CA SER A 201 0.75 -19.41 11.65
C SER A 201 0.75 -19.42 10.11
N GLU A 202 0.17 -20.44 9.51
CA GLU A 202 -0.10 -20.49 8.06
C GLU A 202 -1.15 -19.45 7.62
N ALA A 203 -1.80 -18.76 8.56
CA ALA A 203 -2.87 -17.80 8.28
C ALA A 203 -2.38 -16.39 7.87
N ALA A 204 -1.07 -16.14 7.92
CA ALA A 204 -0.49 -14.84 7.58
C ALA A 204 0.78 -14.99 6.74
N MET A 205 0.91 -14.16 5.72
CA MET A 205 2.00 -14.22 4.75
C MET A 205 2.53 -12.83 4.45
N LEU A 206 3.84 -12.74 4.23
CA LEU A 206 4.51 -11.58 3.64
C LEU A 206 4.93 -11.96 2.22
N ARG A 207 4.61 -11.09 1.26
CA ARG A 207 5.23 -11.08 -0.05
C ARG A 207 6.22 -9.93 -0.14
N PHE A 208 7.44 -10.26 -0.50
CA PHE A 208 8.46 -9.26 -0.82
C PHE A 208 8.69 -9.21 -2.32
N LYS A 209 8.86 -8.00 -2.85
CA LYS A 209 9.34 -7.76 -4.22
C LYS A 209 10.42 -6.69 -4.20
N ALA A 210 11.46 -6.91 -4.99
CA ALA A 210 12.43 -5.90 -5.33
C ALA A 210 12.57 -5.81 -6.85
N GLY A 211 12.65 -4.60 -7.40
CA GLY A 211 12.77 -4.39 -8.83
C GLY A 211 13.53 -3.12 -9.17
N LEU A 212 14.29 -3.17 -10.27
CA LEU A 212 14.85 -1.95 -10.88
C LEU A 212 13.84 -1.35 -11.85
N GLY A 213 13.56 -0.07 -11.66
CA GLY A 213 12.63 0.71 -12.47
C GLY A 213 13.19 2.08 -12.84
N GLY A 214 12.35 2.84 -13.53
CA GLY A 214 12.61 4.24 -13.84
C GLY A 214 11.46 5.09 -13.33
N PHE A 215 11.78 6.21 -12.70
CA PHE A 215 10.81 7.24 -12.32
C PHE A 215 10.93 8.40 -13.32
N LEU A 216 9.83 8.76 -13.97
CA LEU A 216 9.76 9.95 -14.83
C LEU A 216 9.53 11.17 -13.95
N HIS A 217 10.46 12.12 -14.01
CA HIS A 217 10.26 13.41 -13.35
C HIS A 217 9.46 14.33 -14.29
N ASP A 218 8.34 14.87 -13.81
CA ASP A 218 7.24 15.43 -14.60
C ASP A 218 7.63 16.47 -15.68
N ASP A 219 8.77 17.14 -15.52
CA ASP A 219 9.21 18.20 -16.43
C ASP A 219 10.44 17.88 -17.30
N SER A 220 11.24 16.86 -16.98
CA SER A 220 12.59 16.73 -17.57
C SER A 220 12.71 15.67 -18.67
N ALA A 221 11.66 14.88 -18.93
CA ALA A 221 11.73 13.63 -19.72
C ALA A 221 12.86 12.67 -19.27
N GLN A 222 13.51 12.96 -18.14
CA GLN A 222 14.63 12.21 -17.61
C GLN A 222 14.08 11.07 -16.78
N VAL A 223 14.49 9.86 -17.12
CA VAL A 223 14.20 8.67 -16.33
C VAL A 223 15.25 8.57 -15.23
N ILE A 224 14.80 8.70 -13.99
CA ILE A 224 15.63 8.52 -12.80
C ILE A 224 15.62 7.03 -12.44
N PRO A 225 16.77 6.34 -12.42
CA PRO A 225 16.79 4.92 -12.07
C PRO A 225 16.52 4.73 -10.58
N VAL A 226 15.59 3.82 -10.27
CA VAL A 226 15.16 3.55 -8.89
C VAL A 226 15.18 2.05 -8.60
N LEU A 227 15.50 1.71 -7.36
CA LEU A 227 15.24 0.40 -6.78
C LEU A 227 13.97 0.51 -5.94
N GLN A 228 12.94 -0.24 -6.33
CA GLN A 228 11.70 -0.34 -5.58
C GLN A 228 11.74 -1.58 -4.68
N LEU A 229 11.46 -1.41 -3.38
CA LEU A 229 11.25 -2.50 -2.44
C LEU A 229 9.81 -2.47 -1.94
N GLN A 230 9.02 -3.50 -2.29
CA GLN A 230 7.63 -3.63 -1.90
C GLN A 230 7.47 -4.79 -0.92
N PHE A 231 6.79 -4.52 0.17
CA PHE A 231 6.38 -5.48 1.19
C PHE A 231 4.86 -5.48 1.24
N VAL A 232 4.22 -6.63 1.08
CA VAL A 232 2.77 -6.79 1.24
C VAL A 232 2.53 -7.91 2.24
N ALA A 233 2.04 -7.57 3.42
CA ALA A 233 1.68 -8.54 4.45
C ALA A 233 0.16 -8.71 4.47
N GLY A 234 -0.33 -9.93 4.36
CA GLY A 234 -1.76 -10.21 4.29
C GLY A 234 -2.20 -11.39 5.15
N ARG A 235 -3.47 -11.38 5.53
CA ARG A 235 -4.13 -12.41 6.34
C ARG A 235 -5.64 -12.44 6.10
N GLN A 236 -6.26 -13.61 6.26
CA GLN A 236 -7.72 -13.71 6.41
C GLN A 236 -8.17 -13.23 7.80
N VAL A 237 -9.22 -12.43 7.82
CA VAL A 237 -9.82 -11.86 9.03
C VAL A 237 -11.33 -11.98 8.95
N SER A 238 -12.00 -11.84 10.08
CA SER A 238 -13.46 -11.89 10.20
C SER A 238 -14.06 -10.63 10.81
N THR A 239 -13.23 -9.76 11.39
CA THR A 239 -13.64 -8.48 11.96
C THR A 239 -12.60 -7.38 11.69
N TRP A 240 -13.00 -6.13 11.88
CA TRP A 240 -12.08 -5.00 11.76
C TRP A 240 -11.06 -4.94 12.90
N GLU A 241 -11.44 -5.36 14.11
CA GLU A 241 -10.53 -5.46 15.24
C GLU A 241 -9.39 -6.45 14.96
N GLU A 242 -9.71 -7.60 14.33
CA GLU A 242 -8.70 -8.55 13.86
C GLU A 242 -7.81 -7.93 12.78
N ALA A 243 -8.38 -7.18 11.83
CA ALA A 243 -7.62 -6.49 10.80
C ALA A 243 -6.64 -5.46 11.39
N PHE A 244 -7.10 -4.62 12.32
CA PHE A 244 -6.29 -3.60 12.97
C PHE A 244 -5.18 -4.21 13.82
N SER A 245 -5.49 -5.26 14.58
CA SER A 245 -4.49 -6.01 15.33
C SER A 245 -3.43 -6.60 14.40
N PHE A 246 -3.85 -7.16 13.27
CA PHE A 246 -2.93 -7.71 12.28
C PHE A 246 -2.02 -6.65 11.64
N TYR A 247 -2.51 -5.44 11.37
CA TYR A 247 -1.65 -4.39 10.81
C TYR A 247 -0.47 -4.04 11.70
N ASN A 248 -0.62 -4.07 13.03
CA ASN A 248 0.49 -3.86 13.95
C ASN A 248 1.53 -5.00 13.84
N VAL A 249 1.07 -6.25 13.83
CA VAL A 249 1.95 -7.43 13.66
C VAL A 249 2.67 -7.39 12.31
N ALA A 250 1.94 -7.05 11.24
CA ALA A 250 2.48 -6.91 9.90
C ALA A 250 3.53 -5.79 9.84
N HIS A 251 3.28 -4.65 10.49
CA HIS A 251 4.24 -3.54 10.55
C HIS A 251 5.54 -3.97 11.22
N GLU A 252 5.49 -4.54 12.42
CA GLU A 252 6.67 -5.01 13.15
C GLU A 252 7.48 -6.02 12.32
N TYR A 253 6.79 -6.97 11.67
CA TYR A 253 7.44 -7.96 10.82
C TYR A 253 8.09 -7.31 9.59
N ILE A 254 7.42 -6.39 8.91
CA ILE A 254 7.97 -5.66 7.76
C ILE A 254 9.21 -4.86 8.16
N ILE A 255 9.19 -4.15 9.30
CA ILE A 255 10.36 -3.40 9.79
C ILE A 255 11.53 -4.33 10.07
N LYS A 256 11.29 -5.46 10.74
CA LYS A 256 12.31 -6.48 10.98
C LYS A 256 12.92 -6.97 9.66
N ARG A 257 12.09 -7.33 8.68
CA ARG A 257 12.55 -7.82 7.37
C ARG A 257 13.28 -6.75 6.58
N PHE A 258 12.80 -5.52 6.58
CA PHE A 258 13.50 -4.40 5.96
C PHE A 258 14.92 -4.25 6.53
N ASN A 259 15.07 -4.34 7.86
CA ASN A 259 16.36 -4.22 8.52
C ASN A 259 17.31 -5.39 8.24
N GLU A 260 16.79 -6.60 8.09
CA GLU A 260 17.57 -7.81 7.73
C GLU A 260 17.98 -7.82 6.25
N LEU A 261 17.12 -7.30 5.36
CA LEU A 261 17.35 -7.29 3.91
C LEU A 261 18.25 -6.13 3.47
N THR A 262 18.35 -5.05 4.25
CA THR A 262 19.10 -3.85 3.90
C THR A 262 20.47 -3.76 4.59
N THR A 263 21.43 -3.10 3.93
CA THR A 263 22.79 -2.93 4.47
C THR A 263 22.83 -1.90 5.61
N GLU A 264 23.78 -2.02 6.54
CA GLU A 264 24.02 -1.01 7.59
C GLU A 264 24.35 0.38 7.01
N ALA A 265 25.05 0.42 5.87
CA ALA A 265 25.38 1.67 5.19
C ALA A 265 24.13 2.40 4.70
N ALA A 266 23.19 1.67 4.09
CA ALA A 266 21.92 2.24 3.62
C ALA A 266 21.03 2.69 4.79
N LYS A 267 20.91 1.88 5.85
CA LYS A 267 20.14 2.25 7.05
C LYS A 267 20.66 3.54 7.70
N LYS A 268 21.99 3.65 7.83
CA LYS A 268 22.64 4.86 8.34
C LYS A 268 22.39 6.09 7.46
N GLU A 269 22.36 5.92 6.14
CA GLU A 269 22.03 7.01 5.20
C GLU A 269 20.62 7.55 5.43
N TRP A 270 19.66 6.66 5.71
CA TRP A 270 18.24 7.03 5.89
C TRP A 270 17.86 7.45 7.31
N ASN A 271 18.81 7.47 8.25
CA ASN A 271 18.56 7.61 9.69
C ASN A 271 17.49 6.61 10.20
N ALA A 272 17.50 5.39 9.67
CA ALA A 272 16.57 4.31 10.00
C ALA A 272 17.10 3.42 11.13
#